data_AF-A0A925FZQ3-F1
#
_entry.id   AF-A0A925FZQ3-F1
#
_cell.length_a   1.000
_cell.length_b   1.000
_cell.length_c   1.000
_cell.angle_alpha   90.00
_cell.angle_beta   90.00
_cell.angle_gamma   90.00
#
_symmetry.space_group_name_H-M   'P 1'
#
loop_
_entity.id
_entity.type
_entity.pdbx_description
1 polymer ?
#
loop_
_entity_poly.entity_id
_entity_poly.type
_entity_poly.pdbx_seq_one_letter_code
_entity_poly.pdbx_strand_id
1 'polypeptide(L)' 'MPKIKLREHGVYALPDKREFIVRRSRSDEYSLYPPQGLKRLEFAEYRLNTEGRIISRGMPTRWRAEDLTDTGQTVKRL' A
#
# COMPACT_ATOMS: atom_id res chain seq x y z
N MET A 1 -1.79 19.48 -4.98
CA MET A 1 -2.20 18.30 -4.20
C MET A 1 -1.00 17.79 -3.41
N PRO A 2 -1.14 17.41 -2.14
CA PRO A 2 -0.02 16.85 -1.38
C PRO A 2 0.48 15.59 -2.07
N LYS A 3 1.79 15.51 -2.30
CA LYS A 3 2.41 14.35 -2.93
C LYS A 3 2.51 13.25 -1.90
N ILE A 4 1.74 12.18 -2.07
CA ILE A 4 1.83 11.00 -1.20
C ILE A 4 3.21 10.38 -1.38
N LYS A 5 3.93 10.24 -0.27
CA LYS A 5 5.27 9.64 -0.24
C LYS A 5 5.27 8.48 0.72
N LEU A 6 4.95 7.29 0.20
CA LEU A 6 5.14 6.05 0.94
C LEU A 6 6.56 5.52 0.71
N ARG A 7 7.13 4.90 1.75
CA ARG A 7 8.45 4.27 1.70
C ARG A 7 8.36 2.96 0.91
N GLU A 8 9.24 2.78 -0.07
CA GLU A 8 9.36 1.51 -0.81
C GLU A 8 9.67 0.37 0.17
N HIS A 9 8.92 -0.73 0.08
CA HIS A 9 8.97 -1.88 0.99
C HIS A 9 8.66 -1.56 2.47
N GLY A 10 8.14 -0.36 2.75
CA GLY A 10 7.62 0.00 4.07
C GLY A 10 6.34 -0.79 4.39
N VAL A 11 6.16 -1.09 5.67
CA VAL A 11 4.92 -1.72 6.17
C VAL A 11 4.01 -0.63 6.72
N TYR A 12 2.76 -0.63 6.26
CA TYR A 12 1.74 0.32 6.66
C TYR A 12 0.50 -0.42 7.13
N ALA A 13 -0.14 0.08 8.19
CA ALA A 13 -1.39 -0.46 8.71
C ALA A 13 -2.58 0.40 8.28
N LEU A 14 -3.68 -0.24 7.90
CA LEU A 14 -4.99 0.41 7.74
C LEU A 14 -5.72 0.50 9.11
N PRO A 15 -6.80 1.29 9.22
CA PRO A 15 -7.58 1.41 10.45
C PRO A 15 -8.17 0.09 10.97
N ASP A 16 -8.29 -0.92 10.12
CA ASP A 16 -8.72 -2.28 10.48
C ASP A 16 -7.57 -3.15 11.03
N LYS A 17 -6.39 -2.55 11.26
CA LYS A 17 -5.16 -3.16 11.76
C LYS A 17 -4.50 -4.15 10.80
N ARG A 18 -4.99 -4.27 9.55
CA ARG A 18 -4.30 -5.08 8.55
C ARG A 18 -3.09 -4.32 8.03
N GLU A 19 -1.98 -5.03 7.96
CA GLU A 19 -0.71 -4.51 7.49
C GLU A 19 -0.52 -4.81 6.00
N PHE A 20 0.18 -3.90 5.32
CA PHE A 20 0.48 -4.01 3.91
C PHE A 20 1.89 -3.51 3.62
N ILE A 21 2.56 -4.21 2.72
CA ILE A 21 3.87 -3.84 2.19
C ILE A 21 3.65 -3.01 0.94
N VAL A 22 4.27 -1.84 0.91
CA VAL A 22 4.20 -0.93 -0.23
C VAL A 22 5.23 -1.32 -1.28
N ARG A 23 4.82 -1.38 -2.54
CA ARG A 23 5.72 -1.28 -3.70
C ARG A 23 5.26 -0.18 -4.64
N ARG A 24 6.18 0.62 -5.14
CA ARG A 24 5.87 1.63 -6.15
C ARG A 24 5.74 0.96 -7.52
N SER A 25 4.62 1.18 -8.20
CA SER A 25 4.35 0.63 -9.54
C SER A 25 4.70 1.62 -10.64
N ARG A 26 4.32 2.89 -10.49
CA ARG A 26 4.59 4.03 -11.39
C ARG A 26 4.82 5.30 -10.57
N SER A 27 5.22 6.39 -11.23
CA SER A 27 5.73 7.62 -10.58
C SER A 27 4.94 8.10 -9.37
N ASP A 28 3.62 7.95 -9.31
CA ASP A 28 2.82 8.32 -8.12
C ASP A 28 1.73 7.27 -7.80
N GLU A 29 1.93 6.01 -8.19
CA GLU A 29 1.05 4.88 -7.87
C GLU A 29 1.78 3.86 -7.01
N TYR A 30 1.06 3.34 -6.02
CA TYR A 30 1.58 2.31 -5.12
C TYR A 30 0.69 1.08 -5.13
N SER A 31 1.30 -0.09 -4.97
CA SER A 31 0.64 -1.36 -4.75
C SER A 31 0.83 -1.79 -3.30
N LEU A 32 -0.25 -2.23 -2.67
CA LEU A 32 -0.28 -2.70 -1.29
C LEU A 32 -0.44 -4.23 -1.28
N TYR A 33 0.56 -4.92 -0.77
CA TYR A 33 0.57 -6.38 -0.68
C TYR A 33 0.38 -6.81 0.77
N PRO A 34 -0.46 -7.79 1.07
CA PRO A 34 -0.47 -8.39 2.40
C PRO A 34 0.91 -9.01 2.67
N PRO A 35 1.44 -8.95 3.91
CA PRO A 35 2.75 -9.51 4.26
C PRO A 35 2.92 -10.97 3.85
N GLN A 36 1.82 -11.74 3.85
CA GLN A 36 1.80 -13.13 3.44
C GLN A 36 1.83 -13.31 1.91
N GLY A 37 1.18 -12.42 1.15
CA GLY A 37 1.09 -12.53 -0.31
C GLY A 37 2.36 -12.12 -1.04
N LEU A 38 3.21 -11.33 -0.38
CA LEU A 38 4.51 -10.95 -0.94
C LEU A 38 5.45 -12.15 -1.12
N LYS A 39 5.37 -13.17 -0.24
CA LYS A 39 6.15 -14.42 -0.37
C LYS A 39 5.68 -15.33 -1.51
N ARG A 40 4.49 -15.10 -2.06
CA ARG A 40 3.82 -15.99 -3.02
C ARG A 40 3.71 -15.41 -4.43
N LEU A 41 4.37 -14.28 -4.71
CA LEU A 41 4.21 -13.54 -5.97
C LEU A 41 2.72 -13.22 -6.25
N GLU A 42 1.92 -13.03 -5.20
CA GLU A 42 0.49 -12.77 -5.33
C GLU A 42 0.23 -11.32 -5.77
N PHE A 43 -0.94 -11.12 -6.37
CA PHE A 43 -1.42 -9.82 -6.80
C PHE A 43 -1.55 -8.84 -5.63
N ALA A 44 -1.36 -7.55 -5.90
CA ALA A 44 -1.62 -6.51 -4.92
C ALA A 44 -3.09 -6.57 -4.47
N GLU A 45 -3.34 -6.55 -3.15
CA GLU A 45 -4.70 -6.53 -2.62
C GLU A 45 -5.36 -5.16 -2.86
N TYR A 46 -4.54 -4.10 -2.77
CA TYR A 46 -4.95 -2.75 -3.11
C TYR A 46 -3.94 -2.03 -3.99
N ARG A 47 -4.44 -1.00 -4.67
CA ARG A 47 -3.64 0.01 -5.34
C ARG A 47 -3.99 1.38 -4.79
N LEU A 48 -2.99 2.23 -4.64
CA LEU A 48 -3.13 3.64 -4.36
C LEU A 48 -2.95 4.41 -5.65
N ASN A 49 -3.97 5.15 -6.06
CA ASN A 49 -3.90 5.99 -7.25
C ASN A 49 -3.27 7.36 -6.92
N THR A 50 -3.06 8.17 -7.96
CA THR A 50 -2.47 9.51 -7.86
C THR A 50 -3.33 10.51 -7.08
N GLU A 51 -4.62 10.23 -6.88
CA GLU A 51 -5.53 11.02 -6.05
C GLU A 51 -5.50 10.62 -4.57
N GLY A 52 -4.73 9.60 -4.21
CA GLY A 52 -4.67 9.09 -2.84
C GLY A 52 -5.84 8.21 -2.43
N ARG A 53 -6.62 7.69 -3.38
CA ARG A 53 -7.66 6.69 -3.10
C ARG A 53 -7.09 5.29 -3.12
N ILE A 54 -7.45 4.49 -2.12
CA ILE A 54 -7.16 3.06 -2.08
C ILE A 54 -8.23 2.33 -2.86
N ILE A 55 -7.82 1.56 -3.85
CA ILE A 55 -8.66 0.83 -4.80
C ILE A 55 -8.43 -0.66 -4.61
N SER A 56 -9.51 -1.43 -4.46
CA SER A 56 -9.46 -2.90 -4.48
C SER A 56 -10.15 -3.42 -5.75
N ARG A 57 -9.44 -4.23 -6.54
CA ARG A 57 -9.96 -4.82 -7.79
C ARG A 57 -10.66 -3.82 -8.74
N GLY A 58 -10.16 -2.59 -8.80
CA GLY A 58 -10.70 -1.51 -9.65
C GLY A 58 -11.79 -0.65 -8.99
N MET A 59 -12.29 -1.03 -7.81
CA MET A 59 -13.31 -0.28 -7.07
C MET A 59 -12.68 0.55 -5.94
N PRO A 60 -13.06 1.82 -5.77
CA PRO A 60 -12.63 2.62 -4.62
C PRO A 60 -13.08 1.96 -3.31
N THR A 61 -12.19 1.96 -2.32
CA THR A 61 -12.53 1.59 -0.94
C THR A 61 -12.91 2.84 -0.14
N ARG A 62 -13.34 2.66 1.11
CA ARG A 62 -13.54 3.77 2.05
C ARG A 62 -12.24 4.45 2.48
N TRP A 63 -11.09 3.80 2.27
CA TRP A 63 -9.81 4.25 2.77
C TRP A 63 -9.06 5.12 1.76
N ARG A 64 -8.22 6.00 2.30
CA ARG A 64 -7.32 6.90 1.59
C ARG A 64 -5.88 6.66 2.04
N ALA A 65 -4.94 7.27 1.33
CA ALA A 65 -3.52 7.28 1.70
C ALA A 65 -3.30 7.76 3.15
N GLU A 66 -4.10 8.73 3.58
CA GLU A 66 -4.04 9.34 4.92
C GLU A 66 -4.42 8.35 6.03
N ASP A 67 -5.18 7.30 5.71
CA ASP A 67 -5.54 6.24 6.65
C ASP A 67 -4.40 5.23 6.86
N LEU A 68 -3.34 5.28 6.04
CA LEU A 68 -2.18 4.40 6.18
C LEU A 68 -1.26 4.94 7.28
N THR A 69 -1.10 4.15 8.33
CA THR A 69 -0.16 4.42 9.41
C THR A 69 1.14 3.68 9.16
N ASP A 70 2.26 4.41 9.07
CA ASP A 70 3.59 3.80 8.96
C ASP A 70 3.93 3.05 10.25
N THR A 71 4.28 1.76 10.15
CA THR A 71 4.65 0.95 11.33
C THR A 71 6.13 1.07 11.70
N GLY A 72 6.92 1.79 10.89
CA GLY A 72 8.37 1.88 11.01
C GLY A 72 9.11 0.67 10.45
N GLN A 73 8.42 -0.45 10.19
CA GLN A 73 9.04 -1.66 9.66
C GLN A 73 9.36 -1.51 8.16
N THR A 74 10.35 -2.28 7.70
CA THR A 74 10.73 -2.33 6.28
C THR A 74 11.16 -3.75 5.92
N VAL A 75 10.61 -4.27 4.84
CA VAL A 75 10.93 -5.62 4.36
C VAL A 75 12.20 -5.56 3.52
N LYS A 76 13.27 -6.18 4.03
CA LYS A 76 14.63 -6.13 3.44
C LYS A 76 14.89 -7.18 2.37
N ARG A 77 14.04 -8.21 2.26
CA ARG A 77 14.18 -9.29 1.27
C ARG A 77 12.85 -9.55 0.59
N LEU A 78 12.89 -9.43 -0.73
CA LEU A 78 11.90 -9.87 -1.70
C LEU A 78 12.58 -10.87 -2.63
#